data_AF-A0A6L9ZDX5-F1
#
_entry.id   AF-A0A6L9ZDX5-F1
#
_cell.length_a   1.000
_cell.length_b   1.000
_cell.length_c   1.000
_cell.angle_alpha   90.00
_cell.angle_beta   90.00
_cell.angle_gamma   90.00
#
_symmetry.space_group_name_H-M   'P 1'
#
loop_
_entity.id
_entity.type
_entity.pdbx_description
1 polymer ?
#
loop_
_entity_poly.entity_id
_entity_poly.type
_entity_poly.pdbx_seq_one_letter_code
_entity_poly.pdbx_strand_id
1 'polypeptide(L)'
;MSGLKSVISSFSTHANPVAILSSGLSYLSGESSLPLRNQGEQLEAIFKALAITPIMVGMIVQHVKQQPLVLPQDVGCYGQNYDYINNLLGMICGFGNVTDEQRSLMDTLMVLHADAGLSPSTFAAKQNISNGTGMWRSLISALNALSGDKHGGANFRVLQMFQEIAAADGDLEDNIRNYIQQSLTQKQKIPGLGHIEFKGIDPRARILGKICHQMVEEGKGDTFMHIAKEMHKQIDTIPYFDKIKPNVDFYSGVLWKNLGIPDQLMIVMFYCSRIAGYIANICLATEKSTIVFPNQAYVGKTNLLFNDVEPSSSGVIPLFPALKHSAVSCQPSA
;
A
#
# COMPACT_ATOMS: atom_id res chain seq x y z
N MET A 1 13.74 -14.93 -12.68
CA MET A 1 12.25 -14.86 -12.73
C MET A 1 11.58 -16.17 -12.33
N SER A 2 12.11 -17.35 -12.66
CA SER A 2 11.55 -18.64 -12.23
C SER A 2 11.37 -18.76 -10.71
N GLY A 3 12.41 -18.46 -9.92
CA GLY A 3 12.31 -18.54 -8.45
C GLY A 3 11.28 -17.56 -7.86
N LEU A 4 11.14 -16.36 -8.42
CA LEU A 4 10.10 -15.41 -8.01
C LEU A 4 8.68 -15.95 -8.29
N LYS A 5 8.47 -16.62 -9.44
CA LYS A 5 7.22 -17.33 -9.72
C LYS A 5 6.97 -18.41 -8.67
N SER A 6 7.97 -19.20 -8.32
CA SER A 6 7.87 -20.23 -7.28
C SER A 6 7.51 -19.65 -5.91
N VAL A 7 8.11 -18.52 -5.51
CA VAL A 7 7.77 -17.83 -4.26
C VAL A 7 6.30 -17.43 -4.26
N ILE A 8 5.81 -16.77 -5.32
CA ILE A 8 4.41 -16.35 -5.42
C ILE A 8 3.46 -17.56 -5.39
N SER A 9 3.74 -18.58 -6.21
CA SER A 9 2.90 -19.78 -6.30
C SER A 9 2.94 -20.67 -5.06
N SER A 10 3.91 -20.49 -4.15
CA SER A 10 3.97 -21.25 -2.89
C SER A 10 2.90 -20.82 -1.87
N PHE A 11 2.36 -19.61 -2.01
CA PHE A 11 1.25 -19.13 -1.19
C PHE A 11 -0.08 -19.70 -1.68
N SER A 12 -1.05 -19.88 -0.78
CA SER A 12 -2.43 -20.11 -1.20
C SER A 12 -2.96 -18.91 -1.98
N THR A 13 -3.94 -19.13 -2.85
CA THR A 13 -4.56 -18.10 -3.69
C THR A 13 -5.39 -17.08 -2.88
N HIS A 14 -5.63 -17.39 -1.60
CA HIS A 14 -6.34 -16.56 -0.62
C HIS A 14 -5.38 -15.89 0.39
N ALA A 15 -4.07 -16.11 0.26
CA ALA A 15 -3.09 -15.49 1.15
C ALA A 15 -3.10 -13.96 0.99
N ASN A 16 -2.74 -13.26 2.07
CA ASN A 16 -2.67 -11.80 2.07
C ASN A 16 -1.70 -11.31 0.98
N PRO A 17 -2.16 -10.54 -0.04
CA PRO A 17 -1.31 -10.13 -1.14
C PRO A 17 -0.11 -9.26 -0.74
N VAL A 18 -0.20 -8.52 0.37
CA VAL A 18 0.94 -7.78 0.94
C VAL A 18 2.04 -8.74 1.38
N ALA A 19 1.69 -9.86 2.02
CA ALA A 19 2.66 -10.86 2.44
C ALA A 19 3.36 -11.50 1.24
N ILE A 20 2.60 -11.83 0.19
CA ILE A 20 3.15 -12.37 -1.06
C ILE A 20 4.14 -11.38 -1.69
N LEU A 21 3.77 -10.10 -1.78
CA LEU A 21 4.65 -9.05 -2.31
C LEU A 21 5.91 -8.86 -1.46
N SER A 22 5.76 -8.85 -0.13
CA SER A 22 6.88 -8.71 0.82
C SER A 22 7.86 -9.88 0.70
N SER A 23 7.35 -11.11 0.54
CA SER A 23 8.17 -12.30 0.29
C SER A 23 8.86 -12.25 -1.07
N GLY A 24 8.19 -11.79 -2.12
CA GLY A 24 8.79 -11.58 -3.44
C GLY A 24 9.93 -10.56 -3.42
N LEU A 25 9.73 -9.42 -2.76
CA LEU A 25 10.77 -8.41 -2.55
C LEU A 25 11.93 -8.95 -1.71
N SER A 26 11.64 -9.75 -0.68
CA SER A 26 12.68 -10.37 0.17
C SER A 26 13.52 -11.37 -0.62
N TYR A 27 12.87 -12.18 -1.46
CA TYR A 27 13.56 -13.07 -2.41
C TYR A 27 14.48 -12.28 -3.34
N LEU A 28 13.99 -11.19 -3.96
CA LEU A 28 14.82 -10.33 -4.82
C LEU A 28 16.00 -9.71 -4.06
N SER A 29 15.83 -9.34 -2.79
CA SER A 29 16.91 -8.84 -1.95
C SER A 29 18.01 -9.88 -1.69
N GLY A 30 17.69 -11.17 -1.75
CA GLY A 30 18.67 -12.27 -1.63
C GLY A 30 19.39 -12.56 -2.94
N GLU A 31 18.67 -12.53 -4.06
CA GLU A 31 19.20 -12.86 -5.39
C GLU A 31 20.01 -11.73 -6.03
N SER A 32 19.61 -10.48 -5.80
CA SER A 32 20.26 -9.31 -6.39
C SER A 32 20.25 -8.17 -5.40
N SER A 33 21.39 -7.97 -4.71
CA SER A 33 21.58 -6.77 -3.91
C SER A 33 21.52 -5.54 -4.83
N LEU A 34 20.64 -4.59 -4.51
CA LEU A 34 20.59 -3.28 -5.15
C LEU A 34 21.14 -2.21 -4.21
N PRO A 35 22.47 -2.10 -4.06
CA PRO A 35 23.10 -1.00 -3.34
C PRO A 35 22.89 0.33 -4.08
N LEU A 36 23.15 1.44 -3.38
CA LEU A 36 23.08 2.80 -3.94
C LEU A 36 24.35 3.57 -3.60
N ARG A 37 25.53 2.96 -3.80
CA ARG A 37 26.82 3.55 -3.35
C ARG A 37 27.38 4.57 -4.34
N ASN A 38 26.95 4.51 -5.60
CA ASN A 38 27.35 5.42 -6.66
C ASN A 38 26.22 5.59 -7.68
N GLN A 39 26.39 6.53 -8.61
CA GLN A 39 25.38 6.87 -9.62
C GLN A 39 25.00 5.70 -10.52
N GLY A 40 25.96 4.84 -10.90
CA GLY A 40 25.71 3.67 -11.74
C GLY A 40 24.81 2.65 -11.03
N GLU A 41 25.15 2.29 -9.80
CA GLU A 41 24.34 1.40 -8.96
C GLU A 41 22.95 1.99 -8.69
N GLN A 42 22.87 3.29 -8.40
CA GLN A 42 21.60 3.97 -8.18
C GLN A 42 20.71 3.90 -9.42
N LEU A 43 21.25 4.17 -10.61
CA LEU A 43 20.50 4.13 -11.86
C LEU A 43 20.00 2.71 -12.18
N GLU A 44 20.85 1.70 -11.98
CA GLU A 44 20.47 0.29 -12.13
C GLU A 44 19.35 -0.08 -11.15
N ALA A 45 19.46 0.34 -9.89
CA ALA A 45 18.46 0.08 -8.88
C ALA A 45 17.12 0.75 -9.20
N ILE A 46 17.14 1.99 -9.69
CA ILE A 46 15.94 2.72 -10.16
C ILE A 46 15.24 1.93 -11.26
N PHE A 47 15.94 1.58 -12.33
CA PHE A 47 15.33 0.87 -13.48
C PHE A 47 14.79 -0.50 -13.08
N LYS A 48 15.57 -1.29 -12.32
CA LYS A 48 15.12 -2.62 -11.86
C LYS A 48 13.91 -2.53 -10.93
N ALA A 49 13.90 -1.60 -9.98
CA ALA A 49 12.78 -1.44 -9.05
C ALA A 49 11.51 -0.96 -9.76
N LEU A 50 11.63 0.00 -10.69
CA LEU A 50 10.51 0.46 -11.51
C LEU A 50 9.96 -0.66 -12.40
N ALA A 51 10.83 -1.45 -13.04
CA ALA A 51 10.40 -2.50 -13.96
C ALA A 51 9.82 -3.73 -13.23
N ILE A 52 10.45 -4.21 -12.16
CA ILE A 52 10.09 -5.50 -11.54
C ILE A 52 8.87 -5.37 -10.62
N THR A 53 8.64 -4.20 -10.00
CA THR A 53 7.49 -3.98 -9.12
C THR A 53 6.13 -4.25 -9.80
N PRO A 54 5.79 -3.65 -10.95
CA PRO A 54 4.53 -3.95 -11.64
C PRO A 54 4.46 -5.41 -12.12
N ILE A 55 5.59 -6.03 -12.46
CA ILE A 55 5.63 -7.46 -12.84
C ILE A 55 5.24 -8.34 -11.64
N MET A 56 5.81 -8.07 -10.47
CA MET A 56 5.41 -8.78 -9.24
C MET A 56 3.93 -8.60 -8.94
N VAL A 57 3.44 -7.36 -9.02
CA VAL A 57 2.04 -7.03 -8.75
C VAL A 57 1.11 -7.74 -9.74
N GLY A 58 1.42 -7.73 -11.04
CA GLY A 58 0.68 -8.45 -12.07
C GLY A 58 0.66 -9.96 -11.83
N MET A 59 1.79 -10.56 -11.48
CA MET A 59 1.84 -11.99 -11.12
C MET A 59 1.04 -12.31 -9.86
N ILE A 60 1.02 -11.43 -8.86
CA ILE A 60 0.20 -11.61 -7.65
C ILE A 60 -1.29 -11.53 -7.99
N VAL A 61 -1.69 -10.62 -8.88
CA VAL A 61 -3.07 -10.53 -9.38
C VAL A 61 -3.46 -11.83 -10.09
N GLN A 62 -2.60 -12.32 -11.00
CA GLN A 62 -2.81 -13.57 -11.71
C GLN A 62 -2.94 -14.75 -10.74
N HIS A 63 -2.05 -14.85 -9.74
CA HIS A 63 -2.08 -15.89 -8.72
C HIS A 63 -3.39 -15.88 -7.92
N VAL A 64 -3.82 -14.71 -7.44
CA VAL A 64 -5.09 -14.53 -6.73
C VAL A 64 -6.29 -14.91 -7.61
N LYS A 65 -6.24 -14.57 -8.90
CA LYS A 65 -7.26 -14.94 -9.90
C LYS A 65 -7.16 -16.39 -10.38
N GLN A 66 -6.21 -17.19 -9.86
CA GLN A 66 -5.96 -18.57 -10.29
C GLN A 66 -5.64 -18.69 -11.79
N GLN A 67 -4.95 -17.69 -12.32
CA GLN A 67 -4.52 -17.60 -13.70
C GLN A 67 -3.03 -17.96 -13.83
N PRO A 68 -2.59 -18.42 -15.02
CA PRO A 68 -1.16 -18.62 -15.29
C PRO A 68 -0.33 -17.35 -15.06
N LEU A 69 0.87 -17.50 -14.53
CA LEU A 69 1.80 -16.39 -14.30
C LEU A 69 2.49 -15.95 -15.60
N VAL A 70 1.83 -15.10 -16.37
CA VAL A 70 2.31 -14.56 -17.65
C VAL A 70 3.15 -13.30 -17.40
N LEU A 71 4.29 -13.20 -18.08
CA LEU A 71 5.21 -12.06 -18.00
C LEU A 71 4.79 -10.92 -18.95
N PRO A 72 5.34 -9.70 -18.79
CA PRO A 72 5.16 -8.61 -19.75
C PRO A 72 5.50 -9.01 -21.18
N GLN A 73 4.89 -8.32 -22.12
CA GLN A 73 5.14 -8.44 -23.55
C GLN A 73 6.09 -7.31 -24.00
N ASP A 74 6.93 -7.63 -24.98
CA ASP A 74 7.75 -6.64 -25.67
C ASP A 74 6.88 -5.72 -26.54
N VAL A 75 7.38 -4.53 -26.83
CA VAL A 75 6.70 -3.54 -27.67
C VAL A 75 6.40 -4.13 -29.05
N GLY A 76 5.15 -4.01 -29.52
CA GLY A 76 4.73 -4.47 -30.85
C GLY A 76 4.13 -5.89 -30.88
N CYS A 77 4.19 -6.66 -29.80
CA CYS A 77 3.40 -7.89 -29.69
C CYS A 77 1.90 -7.60 -29.88
N TYR A 78 1.17 -8.52 -30.53
CA TYR A 78 -0.27 -8.38 -30.78
C TYR A 78 -0.70 -7.07 -31.49
N GLY A 79 0.22 -6.34 -32.14
CA GLY A 79 -0.07 -5.05 -32.78
C GLY A 79 -0.37 -3.91 -31.78
N GLN A 80 -0.05 -4.10 -30.51
CA GLN A 80 -0.36 -3.18 -29.41
C GLN A 80 0.92 -2.48 -28.92
N ASN A 81 0.78 -1.24 -28.44
CA ASN A 81 1.86 -0.55 -27.74
C ASN A 81 1.88 -0.97 -26.27
N TYR A 82 2.68 -1.98 -25.92
CA TYR A 82 2.86 -2.45 -24.55
C TYR A 82 3.79 -1.54 -23.74
N ASP A 83 3.33 -0.31 -23.49
CA ASP A 83 3.95 0.58 -22.52
C ASP A 83 3.78 0.07 -21.07
N TYR A 84 4.32 0.82 -20.10
CA TYR A 84 4.30 0.47 -18.68
C TYR A 84 2.88 0.15 -18.15
N ILE A 85 1.88 0.91 -18.60
CA ILE A 85 0.49 0.78 -18.14
C ILE A 85 -0.20 -0.38 -18.86
N ASN A 86 -0.06 -0.47 -20.18
CA ASN A 86 -0.64 -1.55 -20.98
C ASN A 86 -0.07 -2.92 -20.61
N ASN A 87 1.20 -3.00 -20.24
CA ASN A 87 1.78 -4.25 -19.73
C ASN A 87 1.15 -4.66 -18.39
N LEU A 88 1.04 -3.74 -17.43
CA LEU A 88 0.42 -4.03 -16.13
C LEU A 88 -1.05 -4.41 -16.30
N LEU A 89 -1.83 -3.66 -17.09
CA LEU A 89 -3.22 -3.99 -17.40
C LEU A 89 -3.36 -5.31 -18.16
N GLY A 90 -2.49 -5.59 -19.13
CA GLY A 90 -2.48 -6.88 -19.84
C GLY A 90 -2.24 -8.05 -18.89
N MET A 91 -1.39 -7.88 -17.88
CA MET A 91 -1.22 -8.90 -16.83
C MET A 91 -2.45 -9.04 -15.91
N ILE A 92 -3.19 -7.95 -15.64
CA ILE A 92 -4.35 -7.93 -14.74
C ILE A 92 -5.65 -8.42 -15.42
N CYS A 93 -5.86 -8.01 -16.67
CA CYS A 93 -7.11 -8.18 -17.44
C CYS A 93 -6.98 -9.19 -18.60
N GLY A 94 -5.76 -9.60 -18.94
CA GLY A 94 -5.44 -10.36 -20.13
C GLY A 94 -4.96 -9.47 -21.28
N PHE A 95 -3.87 -9.89 -21.93
CA PHE A 95 -3.31 -9.19 -23.08
C PHE A 95 -4.29 -9.15 -24.26
N GLY A 96 -4.36 -8.01 -24.95
CA GLY A 96 -5.28 -7.78 -26.09
C GLY A 96 -6.70 -7.32 -25.73
N ASN A 97 -7.08 -7.35 -24.45
CA ASN A 97 -8.43 -6.96 -23.98
C ASN A 97 -8.48 -5.58 -23.30
N VAL A 98 -7.41 -4.81 -23.37
CA VAL A 98 -7.29 -3.51 -22.69
C VAL A 98 -7.86 -2.41 -23.57
N THR A 99 -8.84 -1.65 -23.06
CA THR A 99 -9.38 -0.48 -23.76
C THR A 99 -8.59 0.79 -23.44
N ASP A 100 -8.66 1.80 -24.32
CA ASP A 100 -8.04 3.10 -24.07
C ASP A 100 -8.58 3.79 -22.81
N GLU A 101 -9.87 3.59 -22.51
CA GLU A 101 -10.51 4.09 -21.29
C GLU A 101 -9.90 3.44 -20.04
N GLN A 102 -9.73 2.10 -20.05
CA GLN A 102 -9.08 1.38 -18.95
C GLN A 102 -7.62 1.80 -18.78
N ARG A 103 -6.88 1.97 -19.89
CA ARG A 103 -5.50 2.47 -19.88
C ARG A 103 -5.43 3.87 -19.26
N SER A 104 -6.29 4.79 -19.69
CA SER A 104 -6.31 6.17 -19.19
C SER A 104 -6.69 6.23 -17.70
N LEU A 105 -7.65 5.41 -17.27
CA LEU A 105 -8.03 5.32 -15.87
C LEU A 105 -6.90 4.76 -15.00
N MET A 106 -6.26 3.66 -15.41
CA MET A 106 -5.10 3.10 -14.70
C MET A 106 -3.95 4.10 -14.61
N ASP A 107 -3.60 4.77 -15.72
CA ASP A 107 -2.54 5.79 -15.74
C ASP A 107 -2.85 6.93 -14.77
N THR A 108 -4.09 7.44 -14.81
CA THR A 108 -4.54 8.48 -13.87
C THR A 108 -4.45 8.03 -12.43
N LEU A 109 -4.93 6.83 -12.11
CA LEU A 109 -4.85 6.27 -10.75
C LEU A 109 -3.40 6.12 -10.30
N MET A 110 -2.51 5.61 -11.15
CA MET A 110 -1.09 5.45 -10.81
C MET A 110 -0.41 6.80 -10.58
N VAL A 111 -0.62 7.78 -11.44
CA VAL A 111 -0.05 9.13 -11.34
C VAL A 111 -0.52 9.86 -10.08
N LEU A 112 -1.82 9.81 -9.76
CA LEU A 112 -2.36 10.48 -8.58
C LEU A 112 -1.86 9.87 -7.25
N HIS A 113 -1.39 8.62 -7.29
CA HIS A 113 -0.78 7.94 -6.15
C HIS A 113 0.75 7.88 -6.23
N ALA A 114 1.38 8.57 -7.20
CA ALA A 114 2.82 8.47 -7.49
C ALA A 114 3.74 9.18 -6.51
N ASP A 115 3.29 10.24 -5.82
CA ASP A 115 3.91 10.78 -4.59
C ASP A 115 2.87 11.33 -3.59
N ALA A 116 3.21 11.29 -2.29
CA ALA A 116 2.39 11.85 -1.20
C ALA A 116 3.27 12.37 -0.05
N GLY A 117 4.39 13.03 -0.40
CA GLY A 117 5.31 13.61 0.56
C GLY A 117 5.91 12.58 1.52
N LEU A 118 6.20 13.01 2.74
CA LEU A 118 6.81 12.18 3.78
C LEU A 118 5.76 11.36 4.55
N SER A 119 4.89 10.65 3.82
CA SER A 119 3.96 9.68 4.41
C SER A 119 4.69 8.65 5.27
N PRO A 120 4.01 7.94 6.21
CA PRO A 120 4.67 6.94 7.06
C PRO A 120 5.46 5.88 6.28
N SER A 121 4.96 5.44 5.13
CA SER A 121 5.66 4.49 4.26
C SER A 121 6.87 5.10 3.55
N THR A 122 6.75 6.35 3.07
CA THR A 122 7.90 7.09 2.52
C THR A 122 8.98 7.27 3.59
N PHE A 123 8.59 7.66 4.81
CA PHE A 123 9.51 7.83 5.93
C PHE A 123 10.20 6.51 6.30
N ALA A 124 9.48 5.39 6.36
CA ALA A 124 10.04 4.08 6.66
C ALA A 124 11.09 3.64 5.62
N ALA A 125 10.86 3.91 4.33
CA ALA A 125 11.87 3.67 3.29
C ALA A 125 13.11 4.57 3.48
N LYS A 126 12.91 5.87 3.74
CA LYS A 126 14.01 6.83 3.94
C LYS A 126 14.84 6.50 5.18
N GLN A 127 14.20 6.14 6.29
CA GLN A 127 14.88 5.72 7.50
C GLN A 127 15.70 4.46 7.21
N ASN A 128 15.13 3.48 6.52
CA ASN A 128 15.81 2.22 6.28
C ASN A 128 17.05 2.40 5.36
N ILE A 129 16.93 3.17 4.27
CA ILE A 129 18.08 3.45 3.40
C ILE A 129 19.17 4.26 4.10
N SER A 130 18.83 5.10 5.08
CA SER A 130 19.83 5.84 5.87
C SER A 130 20.79 4.94 6.66
N ASN A 131 20.42 3.67 6.86
CA ASN A 131 21.27 2.63 7.46
C ASN A 131 22.16 1.90 6.42
N GLY A 132 22.08 2.25 5.14
CA GLY A 132 22.87 1.63 4.06
C GLY A 132 22.34 0.28 3.54
N THR A 133 21.05 -0.03 3.72
CA THR A 133 20.49 -1.36 3.43
C THR A 133 20.27 -1.69 1.95
N GLY A 134 20.22 -0.69 1.06
CA GLY A 134 19.89 -0.86 -0.36
C GLY A 134 18.41 -0.71 -0.71
N MET A 135 18.09 -0.74 -2.01
CA MET A 135 16.78 -0.43 -2.60
C MET A 135 15.69 -1.41 -2.17
N TRP A 136 15.88 -2.71 -2.38
CA TRP A 136 14.85 -3.72 -2.08
C TRP A 136 14.41 -3.71 -0.61
N ARG A 137 15.37 -3.65 0.32
CA ARG A 137 15.07 -3.61 1.75
C ARG A 137 14.31 -2.35 2.15
N SER A 138 14.65 -1.21 1.54
CA SER A 138 13.96 0.06 1.78
C SER A 138 12.53 0.05 1.23
N LEU A 139 12.33 -0.59 0.08
CA LEU A 139 11.02 -0.82 -0.50
C LEU A 139 10.16 -1.78 0.34
N ILE A 140 10.74 -2.84 0.92
CA ILE A 140 10.06 -3.70 1.90
C ILE A 140 9.62 -2.89 3.13
N SER A 141 10.48 -2.00 3.64
CA SER A 141 10.13 -1.11 4.76
C SER A 141 8.94 -0.22 4.43
N ALA A 142 8.91 0.38 3.22
CA ALA A 142 7.75 1.14 2.74
C ALA A 142 6.48 0.29 2.65
N LEU A 143 6.57 -0.94 2.13
CA LEU A 143 5.41 -1.83 2.03
C LEU A 143 4.82 -2.16 3.40
N ASN A 144 5.67 -2.54 4.35
CA ASN A 144 5.23 -2.90 5.69
C ASN A 144 4.55 -1.72 6.39
N ALA A 145 5.13 -0.52 6.29
CA ALA A 145 4.52 0.69 6.83
C ALA A 145 3.24 1.11 6.11
N LEU A 146 3.13 0.88 4.79
CA LEU A 146 1.91 1.12 4.02
C LEU A 146 0.78 0.17 4.42
N SER A 147 1.10 -1.10 4.67
CA SER A 147 0.09 -2.13 4.97
C SER A 147 -0.61 -1.97 6.32
N GLY A 148 -0.18 -1.02 7.14
CA GLY A 148 -0.84 -0.71 8.40
C GLY A 148 -2.25 -0.20 8.19
N ASP A 149 -3.16 -0.67 9.04
CA ASP A 149 -4.56 -0.26 9.11
C ASP A 149 -4.77 1.26 9.06
N LYS A 150 -3.91 2.04 9.72
CA LYS A 150 -4.03 3.51 9.80
C LYS A 150 -3.42 4.25 8.60
N HIS A 151 -2.85 3.53 7.63
CA HIS A 151 -2.26 4.08 6.41
C HIS A 151 -2.98 3.52 5.18
N GLY A 152 -2.41 2.51 4.50
CA GLY A 152 -2.94 1.98 3.24
C GLY A 152 -4.27 1.23 3.36
N GLY A 153 -4.76 0.94 4.57
CA GLY A 153 -6.06 0.31 4.79
C GLY A 153 -7.28 1.24 4.65
N ALA A 154 -7.08 2.54 4.38
CA ALA A 154 -8.18 3.49 4.27
C ALA A 154 -9.15 3.20 3.11
N ASN A 155 -8.61 2.85 1.94
CA ASN A 155 -9.41 2.49 0.75
C ASN A 155 -10.28 1.25 0.98
N PHE A 156 -9.78 0.25 1.71
CA PHE A 156 -10.52 -0.95 2.05
C PHE A 156 -11.70 -0.62 2.98
N ARG A 157 -11.51 0.27 3.96
CA ARG A 157 -12.61 0.72 4.84
C ARG A 157 -13.68 1.51 4.09
N VAL A 158 -13.29 2.28 3.06
CA VAL A 158 -14.26 2.96 2.19
C VAL A 158 -15.12 1.92 1.47
N LEU A 159 -14.53 0.86 0.93
CA LEU A 159 -15.30 -0.22 0.32
C LEU A 159 -16.20 -0.95 1.33
N GLN A 160 -15.71 -1.25 2.53
CA GLN A 160 -16.53 -1.88 3.57
C GLN A 160 -17.73 -1.02 3.93
N MET A 161 -17.51 0.29 4.10
CA MET A 161 -18.59 1.26 4.30
C MET A 161 -19.60 1.23 3.15
N PHE A 162 -19.15 1.22 1.90
CA PHE A 162 -20.06 1.13 0.75
C PHE A 162 -20.80 -0.22 0.67
N GLN A 163 -20.17 -1.32 1.08
CA GLN A 163 -20.81 -2.63 1.20
C GLN A 163 -21.89 -2.62 2.28
N GLU A 164 -21.61 -2.06 3.46
CA GLU A 164 -22.57 -1.92 4.56
C GLU A 164 -23.79 -1.10 4.12
N ILE A 165 -23.57 0.04 3.46
CA ILE A 165 -24.64 0.89 2.93
C ILE A 165 -25.47 0.16 1.87
N ALA A 166 -24.81 -0.56 0.95
CA ALA A 166 -25.49 -1.29 -0.13
C ALA A 166 -26.29 -2.50 0.38
N ALA A 167 -25.88 -3.10 1.49
CA ALA A 167 -26.53 -4.29 2.07
C ALA A 167 -27.72 -3.95 2.97
N ALA A 168 -27.91 -2.68 3.34
CA ALA A 168 -29.04 -2.25 4.15
C ALA A 168 -30.35 -2.29 3.35
N ASP A 169 -31.44 -2.71 3.99
CA ASP A 169 -32.77 -2.71 3.38
C ASP A 169 -33.28 -1.27 3.15
N GLY A 170 -34.08 -1.06 2.10
CA GLY A 170 -34.73 0.23 1.81
C GLY A 170 -34.09 1.00 0.66
N ASP A 171 -34.37 2.31 0.62
CA ASP A 171 -33.85 3.20 -0.42
C ASP A 171 -32.37 3.54 -0.18
N LEU A 172 -31.58 3.54 -1.24
CA LEU A 172 -30.13 3.74 -1.18
C LEU A 172 -29.76 5.15 -0.66
N GLU A 173 -30.49 6.19 -1.06
CA GLU A 173 -30.20 7.55 -0.63
C GLU A 173 -30.46 7.73 0.87
N ASP A 174 -31.51 7.08 1.38
CA ASP A 174 -31.85 7.05 2.80
C ASP A 174 -30.81 6.28 3.61
N ASN A 175 -30.33 5.14 3.09
CA ASN A 175 -29.26 4.35 3.73
C ASN A 175 -27.96 5.15 3.86
N ILE A 176 -27.59 5.90 2.82
CA ILE A 176 -26.44 6.82 2.86
C ILE A 176 -26.65 7.90 3.93
N ARG A 177 -27.83 8.54 3.95
CA ARG A 177 -28.16 9.59 4.92
C ARG A 177 -28.08 9.09 6.36
N ASN A 178 -28.63 7.90 6.60
CA ASN A 178 -28.62 7.24 7.90
C ASN A 178 -27.20 6.93 8.36
N TYR A 179 -26.34 6.41 7.47
CA TYR A 179 -24.94 6.14 7.79
C TYR A 179 -24.18 7.40 8.20
N ILE A 180 -24.35 8.50 7.45
CA ILE A 180 -23.72 9.78 7.76
C ILE A 180 -24.21 10.30 9.12
N GLN A 181 -25.51 10.30 9.36
CA GLN A 181 -26.10 10.79 10.62
C GLN A 181 -25.66 9.95 11.83
N GLN A 182 -25.62 8.62 11.68
CA GLN A 182 -25.13 7.71 12.71
C GLN A 182 -23.66 7.98 13.03
N SER A 183 -22.81 8.13 12.00
CA SER A 183 -21.38 8.43 12.16
C SER A 183 -21.17 9.73 12.94
N LEU A 184 -21.93 10.78 12.62
CA LEU A 184 -21.89 12.06 13.33
C LEU A 184 -22.35 11.93 14.79
N THR A 185 -23.46 11.22 15.03
CA THR A 185 -24.02 11.00 16.37
C THR A 185 -23.04 10.24 17.27
N GLN A 186 -22.36 9.24 16.71
CA GLN A 186 -21.38 8.40 17.41
C GLN A 186 -19.98 9.02 17.44
N LYS A 187 -19.78 10.20 16.84
CA LYS A 187 -18.47 10.86 16.69
C LYS A 187 -17.42 9.97 16.01
N GLN A 188 -17.86 9.12 15.10
CA GLN A 188 -16.99 8.25 14.30
C GLN A 188 -16.51 8.99 13.05
N LYS A 189 -15.27 8.69 12.63
CA LYS A 189 -14.73 9.22 11.38
C LYS A 189 -15.27 8.40 10.22
N ILE A 190 -15.79 9.07 9.20
CA ILE A 190 -16.18 8.44 7.94
C ILE A 190 -14.91 8.15 7.12
N PRO A 191 -14.64 6.88 6.75
CA PRO A 191 -13.51 6.53 5.89
C PRO A 191 -13.47 7.33 4.59
N GLY A 192 -12.28 7.68 4.12
CA GLY A 192 -12.10 8.45 2.88
C GLY A 192 -12.42 9.93 2.99
N LEU A 193 -12.83 10.45 4.16
CA LEU A 193 -13.02 11.89 4.38
C LEU A 193 -11.90 12.52 5.22
N GLY A 194 -11.53 13.74 4.85
CA GLY A 194 -10.51 14.54 5.50
C GLY A 194 -9.09 14.14 5.10
N HIS A 195 -8.19 15.11 5.21
CA HIS A 195 -6.76 14.95 4.96
C HIS A 195 -5.97 15.80 5.95
N ILE A 196 -4.77 15.35 6.34
CA ILE A 196 -3.95 16.09 7.31
C ILE A 196 -3.46 17.42 6.73
N GLU A 197 -3.19 17.46 5.42
CA GLU A 197 -2.69 18.65 4.72
C GLU A 197 -3.80 19.49 4.07
N PHE A 198 -4.89 18.86 3.60
CA PHE A 198 -5.94 19.56 2.86
C PHE A 198 -7.12 19.88 3.78
N LYS A 199 -7.41 21.18 3.96
CA LYS A 199 -8.59 21.69 4.66
C LYS A 199 -9.71 21.98 3.65
N GLY A 200 -10.13 20.95 2.93
CA GLY A 200 -11.03 21.00 1.78
C GLY A 200 -10.90 19.74 0.94
N ILE A 201 -11.46 19.74 -0.28
CA ILE A 201 -11.36 18.57 -1.17
C ILE A 201 -9.90 18.32 -1.59
N ASP A 202 -9.46 17.07 -1.47
CA ASP A 202 -8.16 16.65 -2.00
C ASP A 202 -8.19 16.83 -3.54
N PRO A 203 -7.18 17.51 -4.14
CA PRO A 203 -7.14 17.72 -5.58
C PRO A 203 -7.19 16.42 -6.40
N ARG A 204 -6.69 15.31 -5.84
CA ARG A 204 -6.75 13.98 -6.46
C ARG A 204 -8.16 13.41 -6.40
N ALA A 205 -8.83 13.53 -5.25
CA ALA A 205 -10.23 13.12 -5.08
C ALA A 205 -11.15 13.88 -6.04
N ARG A 206 -10.86 15.15 -6.30
CA ARG A 206 -11.61 15.95 -7.28
C ARG A 206 -11.47 15.39 -8.72
N ILE A 207 -10.29 14.91 -9.10
CA ILE A 207 -10.08 14.30 -10.43
C ILE A 207 -10.80 12.94 -10.49
N LEU A 208 -10.57 12.08 -9.50
CA LEU A 208 -11.19 10.75 -9.44
C LEU A 208 -12.71 10.83 -9.34
N GLY A 209 -13.24 11.79 -8.58
CA GLY A 209 -14.67 12.03 -8.45
C GLY A 209 -15.32 12.45 -9.77
N LYS A 210 -14.66 13.29 -10.57
CA LYS A 210 -15.15 13.62 -11.93
C LYS A 210 -15.28 12.39 -12.80
N ILE A 211 -14.25 11.53 -12.81
CA ILE A 211 -14.26 10.29 -13.60
C ILE A 211 -15.38 9.37 -13.09
N CYS A 212 -15.47 9.15 -11.79
CA CYS A 212 -16.52 8.32 -11.18
C CYS A 212 -17.93 8.84 -11.53
N HIS A 213 -18.17 10.15 -11.42
CA HIS A 213 -19.46 10.75 -11.73
C HIS A 213 -19.82 10.62 -13.22
N GLN A 214 -18.85 10.82 -14.11
CA GLN A 214 -19.02 10.65 -15.55
C GLN A 214 -19.36 9.20 -15.90
N MET A 215 -18.65 8.22 -15.32
CA MET A 215 -18.95 6.80 -15.56
C MET A 215 -20.36 6.42 -15.10
N VAL A 216 -20.81 6.98 -13.97
CA VAL A 216 -22.20 6.82 -13.51
C VAL A 216 -23.20 7.43 -14.52
N GLU A 217 -22.92 8.61 -15.06
CA GLU A 217 -23.79 9.28 -16.04
C GLU A 217 -23.84 8.56 -17.39
N GLU A 218 -22.75 7.92 -17.79
CA GLU A 218 -22.66 7.10 -19.00
C GLU A 218 -23.29 5.70 -18.85
N GLY A 219 -23.81 5.36 -17.67
CA GLY A 219 -24.39 4.03 -17.39
C GLY A 219 -23.35 2.92 -17.20
N LYS A 220 -22.09 3.27 -16.95
CA LYS A 220 -20.97 2.34 -16.68
C LYS A 220 -20.68 2.19 -15.18
N GLY A 221 -21.39 2.92 -14.32
CA GLY A 221 -21.21 2.89 -12.86
C GLY A 221 -21.83 1.66 -12.20
N ASP A 222 -21.16 1.15 -11.16
CA ASP A 222 -21.73 0.12 -10.29
C ASP A 222 -22.38 0.75 -9.04
N THR A 223 -23.04 -0.07 -8.21
CA THR A 223 -23.69 0.38 -6.98
C THR A 223 -22.76 1.20 -6.07
N PHE A 224 -21.46 0.87 -6.00
CA PHE A 224 -20.53 1.60 -5.14
C PHE A 224 -20.15 2.96 -5.72
N MET A 225 -20.07 3.10 -7.04
CA MET A 225 -19.92 4.41 -7.67
C MET A 225 -21.15 5.30 -7.47
N HIS A 226 -22.35 4.71 -7.54
CA HIS A 226 -23.59 5.43 -7.21
C HIS A 226 -23.59 5.91 -5.75
N ILE A 227 -23.20 5.05 -4.81
CA ILE A 227 -23.04 5.43 -3.40
C ILE A 227 -22.01 6.54 -3.25
N ALA A 228 -20.83 6.41 -3.87
CA ALA A 228 -19.77 7.42 -3.76
C ALA A 228 -20.24 8.79 -4.28
N LYS A 229 -20.94 8.82 -5.43
CA LYS A 229 -21.51 10.04 -6.02
C LYS A 229 -22.55 10.68 -5.10
N GLU A 230 -23.53 9.91 -4.63
CA GLU A 230 -24.62 10.44 -3.81
C GLU A 230 -24.15 10.82 -2.40
N MET A 231 -23.27 10.02 -1.80
CA MET A 231 -22.69 10.31 -0.49
C MET A 231 -21.88 11.61 -0.52
N HIS A 232 -21.07 11.86 -1.56
CA HIS A 232 -20.37 13.14 -1.70
C HIS A 232 -21.36 14.31 -1.80
N LYS A 233 -22.43 14.18 -2.59
CA LYS A 233 -23.49 15.19 -2.69
C LYS A 233 -24.12 15.48 -1.33
N GLN A 234 -24.46 14.47 -0.55
CA GLN A 234 -25.03 14.66 0.80
C GLN A 234 -24.02 15.30 1.77
N ILE A 235 -22.76 14.86 1.76
CA ILE A 235 -21.67 15.46 2.56
C ILE A 235 -21.53 16.96 2.26
N ASP A 236 -21.66 17.36 1.00
CA ASP A 236 -21.55 18.76 0.59
C ASP A 236 -22.67 19.66 1.12
N THR A 237 -23.80 19.09 1.51
CA THR A 237 -24.94 19.85 2.08
C THR A 237 -24.85 20.06 3.59
N ILE A 238 -23.93 19.39 4.29
CA ILE A 238 -23.87 19.38 5.75
C ILE A 238 -22.71 20.28 6.23
N PRO A 239 -22.99 21.38 6.97
CA PRO A 239 -21.95 22.35 7.37
C PRO A 239 -20.79 21.77 8.19
N TYR A 240 -21.02 20.68 8.92
CA TYR A 240 -19.96 19.97 9.66
C TYR A 240 -18.79 19.56 8.74
N PHE A 241 -19.07 19.22 7.47
CA PHE A 241 -18.08 18.73 6.52
C PHE A 241 -17.44 19.81 5.64
N ASP A 242 -17.68 21.10 5.90
CA ASP A 242 -17.10 22.21 5.11
C ASP A 242 -15.57 22.11 4.95
N LYS A 243 -14.89 21.58 5.98
CA LYS A 243 -13.43 21.37 5.99
C LYS A 243 -13.00 19.91 5.93
N ILE A 244 -13.97 18.98 5.85
CA ILE A 244 -13.76 17.53 5.89
C ILE A 244 -14.40 16.95 4.64
N LYS A 245 -13.65 16.97 3.54
CA LYS A 245 -14.11 16.56 2.21
C LYS A 245 -13.42 15.27 1.76
N PRO A 246 -13.88 14.62 0.68
CA PRO A 246 -13.25 13.41 0.16
C PRO A 246 -11.74 13.57 -0.07
N ASN A 247 -11.00 12.55 0.37
CA ASN A 247 -9.60 12.35 0.04
C ASN A 247 -9.45 11.33 -1.11
N VAL A 248 -8.22 11.08 -1.57
CA VAL A 248 -7.97 10.20 -2.72
C VAL A 248 -8.57 8.79 -2.55
N ASP A 249 -8.63 8.26 -1.33
CA ASP A 249 -9.11 6.91 -1.04
C ASP A 249 -10.62 6.75 -1.21
N PHE A 250 -11.38 7.85 -1.13
CA PHE A 250 -12.85 7.84 -1.24
C PHE A 250 -13.32 7.29 -2.60
N TYR A 251 -12.61 7.64 -3.68
CA TYR A 251 -12.95 7.22 -5.03
C TYR A 251 -12.01 6.15 -5.59
N SER A 252 -10.77 6.03 -5.08
CA SER A 252 -9.79 5.13 -5.67
C SER A 252 -10.23 3.67 -5.62
N GLY A 253 -10.78 3.21 -4.48
CA GLY A 253 -11.25 1.83 -4.32
C GLY A 253 -12.28 1.40 -5.37
N VAL A 254 -13.33 2.20 -5.58
CA VAL A 254 -14.38 1.89 -6.56
C VAL A 254 -13.87 1.90 -8.00
N LEU A 255 -12.93 2.80 -8.32
CA LEU A 255 -12.31 2.86 -9.64
C LEU A 255 -11.32 1.71 -9.88
N TRP A 256 -10.58 1.27 -8.87
CA TRP A 256 -9.76 0.05 -8.95
C TRP A 256 -10.63 -1.19 -9.20
N LYS A 257 -11.75 -1.30 -8.49
CA LYS A 257 -12.70 -2.41 -8.66
C LYS A 257 -13.25 -2.46 -10.08
N ASN A 258 -13.56 -1.30 -10.67
CA ASN A 258 -14.03 -1.20 -12.05
C ASN A 258 -13.00 -1.68 -13.09
N LEU A 259 -11.70 -1.51 -12.82
CA LEU A 259 -10.62 -2.11 -13.62
C LEU A 259 -10.49 -3.63 -13.43
N GLY A 260 -11.40 -4.28 -12.69
CA GLY A 260 -11.39 -5.72 -12.44
C GLY A 260 -10.31 -6.15 -11.43
N ILE A 261 -9.90 -5.24 -10.55
CA ILE A 261 -8.94 -5.52 -9.47
C ILE A 261 -9.71 -5.95 -8.21
N PRO A 262 -9.49 -7.19 -7.70
CA PRO A 262 -10.07 -7.64 -6.44
C PRO A 262 -9.74 -6.73 -5.25
N ASP A 263 -10.70 -6.57 -4.34
CA ASP A 263 -10.61 -5.67 -3.18
C ASP A 263 -9.35 -5.92 -2.32
N GLN A 264 -8.96 -7.19 -2.15
CA GLN A 264 -7.76 -7.58 -1.38
C GLN A 264 -6.42 -7.15 -2.02
N LEU A 265 -6.41 -6.74 -3.30
CA LEU A 265 -5.21 -6.31 -4.04
C LEU A 265 -5.00 -4.79 -4.01
N MET A 266 -5.91 -4.03 -3.42
CA MET A 266 -5.85 -2.56 -3.45
C MET A 266 -4.59 -1.99 -2.82
N ILE A 267 -4.12 -2.54 -1.70
CA ILE A 267 -2.88 -2.10 -1.05
C ILE A 267 -1.67 -2.38 -1.96
N VAL A 268 -1.67 -3.51 -2.66
CA VAL A 268 -0.60 -3.90 -3.60
C VAL A 268 -0.59 -2.98 -4.82
N MET A 269 -1.76 -2.58 -5.34
CA MET A 269 -1.88 -1.60 -6.43
C MET A 269 -1.47 -0.19 -6.00
N PHE A 270 -1.85 0.21 -4.78
CA PHE A 270 -1.43 1.48 -4.19
C PHE A 270 0.10 1.51 -4.03
N TYR A 271 0.69 0.42 -3.52
CA TYR A 271 2.14 0.27 -3.43
C TYR A 271 2.82 0.36 -4.80
N CYS A 272 2.26 -0.33 -5.80
CA CYS A 272 2.75 -0.29 -7.18
C CYS A 272 2.72 1.12 -7.76
N SER A 273 1.68 1.90 -7.46
CA SER A 273 1.55 3.29 -7.89
C SER A 273 2.56 4.20 -7.19
N ARG A 274 2.84 3.92 -5.91
CA ARG A 274 3.77 4.69 -5.07
C ARG A 274 5.25 4.47 -5.37
N ILE A 275 5.58 3.47 -6.20
CA ILE A 275 6.96 2.99 -6.38
C ILE A 275 7.92 4.10 -6.81
N ALA A 276 7.50 4.96 -7.74
CA ALA A 276 8.33 6.06 -8.24
C ALA A 276 8.67 7.07 -7.13
N GLY A 277 7.68 7.47 -6.32
CA GLY A 277 7.90 8.37 -5.20
C GLY A 277 8.74 7.77 -4.08
N TYR A 278 8.62 6.47 -3.80
CA TYR A 278 9.51 5.78 -2.87
C TYR A 278 10.95 5.79 -3.37
N ILE A 279 11.18 5.40 -4.62
CA ILE A 279 12.51 5.40 -5.23
C ILE A 279 13.13 6.79 -5.21
N ALA A 280 12.38 7.82 -5.61
CA ALA A 280 12.85 9.21 -5.57
C ALA A 280 13.28 9.63 -4.16
N ASN A 281 12.47 9.33 -3.15
CA ASN A 281 12.78 9.65 -1.76
C ASN A 281 13.97 8.85 -1.19
N ILE A 282 14.12 7.60 -1.62
CA ILE A 282 15.28 6.76 -1.28
C ILE A 282 16.56 7.38 -1.88
N CYS A 283 16.55 7.75 -3.16
CA CYS A 283 17.69 8.39 -3.82
C CYS A 283 18.06 9.73 -3.16
N LEU A 284 17.07 10.58 -2.86
CA LEU A 284 17.30 11.84 -2.14
C LEU A 284 17.91 11.63 -0.75
N ALA A 285 17.56 10.53 -0.07
CA ALA A 285 18.16 10.20 1.23
C ALA A 285 19.62 9.72 1.09
N THR A 286 20.01 9.13 -0.05
CA THR A 286 21.40 8.73 -0.29
C THR A 286 22.33 9.89 -0.65
N GLU A 287 21.81 11.01 -1.13
CA GLU A 287 22.60 12.23 -1.35
C GLU A 287 23.04 12.90 -0.03
N LYS A 288 22.21 12.74 1.02
CA LYS A 288 22.46 13.27 2.36
C LYS A 288 22.72 12.10 3.31
N SER A 289 23.94 11.55 3.27
CA SER A 289 24.39 10.34 3.97
C SER A 289 24.45 10.45 5.51
N THR A 290 23.36 10.89 6.15
CA THR A 290 23.24 10.92 7.60
C THR A 290 22.22 9.86 8.03
N ILE A 291 22.63 9.01 8.97
CA ILE A 291 21.74 8.02 9.58
C ILE A 291 20.58 8.72 10.30
N VAL A 292 19.35 8.25 10.05
CA VAL A 292 18.17 8.71 10.78
C VAL A 292 18.09 7.93 12.09
N PHE A 293 18.62 8.52 13.16
CA PHE A 293 18.71 7.90 14.48
C PHE A 293 18.10 8.82 15.56
N PRO A 294 16.78 8.77 15.79
CA PRO A 294 16.12 9.63 16.76
C PRO A 294 16.43 9.22 18.21
N ASN A 295 16.42 10.20 19.12
CA ASN A 295 16.47 9.96 20.56
C ASN A 295 15.08 9.67 21.13
N GLN A 296 15.04 9.02 22.30
CA GLN A 296 13.83 8.83 23.09
C GLN A 296 13.96 9.50 24.47
N ALA A 297 12.86 10.08 24.97
CA ALA A 297 12.79 10.54 26.36
C ALA A 297 12.40 9.36 27.26
N TYR A 298 13.31 8.92 28.12
CA TYR A 298 13.03 7.83 29.06
C TYR A 298 12.18 8.33 30.22
N VAL A 299 10.97 7.77 30.36
CA VAL A 299 10.00 8.09 31.43
C VAL A 299 9.71 6.88 32.34
N GLY A 300 10.55 5.84 32.26
CA GLY A 300 10.43 4.65 33.09
C GLY A 300 10.96 4.84 34.51
N LYS A 301 10.74 3.83 35.37
CA LYS A 301 11.31 3.81 36.72
C LYS A 301 12.83 3.70 36.65
N THR A 302 13.52 4.53 37.43
CA THR A 302 14.98 4.47 37.59
C THR A 302 15.35 3.77 38.89
N ASN A 303 16.62 3.36 39.02
CA ASN A 303 17.18 2.79 40.26
C ASN A 303 16.48 1.52 40.78
N LEU A 304 15.91 0.70 39.89
CA LEU A 304 15.40 -0.62 40.27
C LEU A 304 16.57 -1.55 40.59
N LEU A 305 16.52 -2.25 41.72
CA LEU A 305 17.47 -3.32 42.01
C LEU A 305 16.97 -4.60 41.33
N PHE A 306 17.90 -5.38 40.78
CA PHE A 306 17.58 -6.65 40.12
C PHE A 306 16.80 -7.62 41.01
N ASN A 307 17.00 -7.54 42.34
CA ASN A 307 16.33 -8.38 43.33
C ASN A 307 14.88 -7.94 43.66
N ASP A 308 14.46 -6.75 43.22
CA ASP A 308 13.09 -6.25 43.42
C ASP A 308 12.11 -6.74 42.34
N VAL A 309 12.62 -7.53 41.38
CA VAL A 309 11.81 -8.21 40.38
C VAL A 309 11.42 -9.57 40.96
N GLU A 310 10.21 -9.68 41.50
CA GLU A 310 9.67 -11.01 41.81
C GLU A 310 9.71 -11.85 40.53
N PRO A 311 10.36 -13.03 40.52
CA PRO A 311 10.35 -13.89 39.35
C PRO A 311 8.89 -14.24 39.05
N SER A 312 8.42 -13.79 37.89
CA SER A 312 7.05 -14.07 37.45
C SER A 312 6.80 -15.57 37.54
N SER A 313 5.77 -15.97 38.27
CA SER A 313 5.31 -17.36 38.40
C SER A 313 4.81 -17.98 37.07
N SER A 314 4.88 -17.24 35.97
CA SER A 314 4.63 -17.76 34.63
C SER A 314 5.78 -18.68 34.23
N GLY A 315 5.50 -19.99 34.20
CA GLY A 315 6.39 -21.05 33.71
C GLY A 315 6.67 -20.97 32.21
N VAL A 316 7.20 -19.84 31.75
CA VAL A 316 7.61 -19.62 30.37
C VAL A 316 8.91 -20.39 30.14
N ILE A 317 8.77 -21.56 29.51
CA ILE A 317 9.89 -22.29 28.94
C ILE A 317 10.37 -21.50 27.70
N PRO A 318 11.64 -21.06 27.61
CA PRO A 318 12.12 -20.35 26.43
C PRO A 318 12.04 -21.25 25.19
N LEU A 319 11.57 -20.68 24.07
CA LEU A 319 11.32 -21.37 22.80
C LEU A 319 12.59 -21.95 22.14
N PHE A 320 13.77 -21.58 22.65
CA PHE A 320 15.06 -22.14 22.27
C PHE A 320 15.86 -22.39 23.55
N PRO A 321 16.35 -23.62 23.82
CA PRO A 321 17.30 -23.84 24.90
C PRO A 321 18.53 -23.01 24.58
N ALA A 322 18.76 -21.95 25.36
CA ALA A 322 19.96 -21.15 25.25
C ALA A 322 21.18 -22.08 25.28
N LEU A 323 22.03 -21.93 24.26
CA LEU A 323 23.38 -22.48 24.24
C LEU A 323 24.00 -22.29 25.63
N LYS A 324 24.13 -23.39 26.38
CA LYS A 324 24.89 -23.44 27.61
C LYS A 324 26.36 -23.19 27.26
N HIS A 325 26.73 -21.94 27.06
CA HIS A 325 28.13 -21.57 27.13
C HIS A 325 28.53 -21.65 28.61
N SER A 326 29.34 -22.65 28.88
CA SER A 326 30.20 -22.75 30.06
C SER A 326 30.82 -21.39 30.35
N ALA A 327 30.34 -20.72 31.39
CA ALA A 327 31.06 -19.65 32.03
C ALA A 327 32.32 -20.28 32.65
N VAL A 328 33.42 -20.27 31.91
CA VAL A 328 34.75 -20.44 32.50
C VAL A 328 34.95 -19.23 33.40
N SER A 329 35.00 -19.48 34.70
CA SER A 329 35.35 -18.50 35.72
C SER A 329 36.77 -17.99 35.46
N CYS A 330 36.91 -16.80 34.90
CA CYS A 330 38.14 -16.03 35.09
C CYS A 330 38.13 -15.49 36.51
N GLN A 331 38.85 -16.14 37.41
CA GLN A 331 39.29 -15.49 38.65
C GLN A 331 40.33 -14.42 38.29
N PRO A 332 40.24 -13.19 38.84
CA PRO A 332 41.31 -12.22 38.71
C PRO A 332 42.47 -12.64 39.62
N SER A 333 43.64 -12.84 39.02
CA SER A 333 44.92 -12.90 39.74
C SER A 333 45.40 -11.48 40.04
N ALA A 334 45.30 -11.07 41.31
CA ALA A 334 46.26 -10.29 42.10
C ALA A 334 45.62 -9.92 43.45
#